data_AF-A8M9R7-F1
#
_entry.id   AF-A8M9R7-F1
#
_cell.length_a   1.000
_cell.length_b   1.000
_cell.length_c   1.000
_cell.angle_alpha   90.00
_cell.angle_beta   90.00
_cell.angle_gamma   90.00
#
_symmetry.space_group_name_H-M   'P 1'
#
loop_
_entity.id
_entity.type
_entity.pdbx_description
1 polymer ?
#
loop_
_entity_poly.entity_id
_entity_poly.type
_entity_poly.pdbx_seq_one_letter_code
_entity_poly.pdbx_strand_id
1 'polypeptide(L)'
;MKVEFKSEEWGRVIVVNGIEVGRIVDNVISLDIYSPQYPASGERIELGWAGSLVYSRVNMGNHVVEMIGHEHDGLRELISVRVILNGEVNDDELSLIVLNVMRQYMDKELLEMIEQHS
;
A
#
# COMPACT_ATOMS: atom_id res chain seq x y z
N MET A 1 -8.82 -8.16 -12.00
CA MET A 1 -9.18 -7.80 -10.63
C MET A 1 -10.27 -6.74 -10.66
N LYS A 2 -11.38 -6.98 -9.98
CA LYS A 2 -12.46 -6.02 -9.76
C LYS A 2 -12.17 -5.27 -8.47
N VAL A 3 -12.20 -3.93 -8.51
CA VAL A 3 -12.05 -3.07 -7.34
C VAL A 3 -13.42 -2.51 -6.97
N GLU A 4 -13.76 -2.52 -5.69
CA GLU A 4 -15.00 -1.99 -5.14
C GLU A 4 -14.66 -1.12 -3.94
N PHE A 5 -15.39 -0.01 -3.81
CA PHE A 5 -15.24 0.92 -2.69
C PHE A 5 -16.53 0.95 -1.87
N LYS A 6 -16.48 0.46 -0.63
CA LYS A 6 -17.63 0.42 0.27
C LYS A 6 -17.57 1.61 1.21
N SER A 7 -18.63 2.41 1.27
CA SER A 7 -18.67 3.60 2.15
C SER A 7 -18.92 3.18 3.59
N GLU A 8 -18.17 3.76 4.51
CA GLU A 8 -18.25 3.60 5.96
C GLU A 8 -18.34 4.98 6.63
N GLU A 9 -18.67 5.03 7.93
CA GLU A 9 -18.77 6.28 8.70
C GLU A 9 -17.49 7.13 8.64
N TRP A 10 -16.33 6.48 8.57
CA TRP A 10 -15.01 7.09 8.69
C TRP A 10 -14.22 7.12 7.38
N GLY A 11 -14.79 6.66 6.25
CA GLY A 11 -14.08 6.60 4.97
C GLY A 11 -14.66 5.59 4.00
N ARG A 12 -13.81 5.02 3.15
CA ARG A 12 -14.19 3.96 2.19
C ARG A 12 -13.28 2.75 2.36
N VAL A 13 -13.85 1.56 2.51
CA VAL A 13 -13.10 0.30 2.48
C VAL A 13 -12.83 -0.09 1.03
N ILE A 14 -11.60 -0.51 0.74
CA ILE A 14 -11.17 -0.96 -0.58
C ILE A 14 -11.25 -2.48 -0.61
N VAL A 15 -12.09 -3.00 -1.49
CA VAL A 15 -12.27 -4.43 -1.68
C VAL A 15 -11.81 -4.79 -3.09
N VAL A 16 -10.84 -5.70 -3.20
CA VAL A 16 -10.35 -6.22 -4.49
C VAL A 16 -10.71 -7.69 -4.56
N ASN A 17 -11.49 -8.06 -5.59
CA ASN A 17 -11.90 -9.45 -5.81
C ASN A 17 -12.58 -10.07 -4.56
N GLY A 18 -13.31 -9.27 -3.77
CA GLY A 18 -13.98 -9.72 -2.54
C GLY A 18 -13.12 -9.66 -1.26
N ILE A 19 -11.84 -9.33 -1.37
CA ILE A 19 -10.90 -9.25 -0.24
C ILE A 19 -10.70 -7.77 0.13
N GLU A 20 -10.81 -7.44 1.41
CA GLU A 20 -10.42 -6.12 1.91
C GLU A 20 -8.89 -5.97 1.84
N VAL A 21 -8.43 -4.92 1.16
CA VAL A 21 -6.99 -4.67 0.95
C VAL A 21 -6.54 -3.30 1.47
N GLY A 22 -7.45 -2.55 2.08
CA GLY A 22 -7.14 -1.23 2.58
C GLY A 22 -8.34 -0.31 2.68
N ARG A 23 -8.06 0.98 2.81
CA ARG A 23 -9.04 2.02 3.07
C ARG A 23 -8.65 3.37 2.46
N ILE A 24 -9.65 4.21 2.23
CA ILE A 24 -9.50 5.62 1.83
C ILE A 24 -10.08 6.48 2.93
N VAL A 25 -9.30 7.43 3.43
CA VAL A 25 -9.73 8.45 4.39
C VAL A 25 -9.21 9.79 3.86
N ASP A 26 -10.13 10.74 3.66
CA ASP A 26 -9.84 12.01 2.98
C ASP A 26 -9.10 11.81 1.65
N ASN A 27 -7.90 12.35 1.52
CA ASN A 27 -7.05 12.22 0.34
C ASN A 27 -5.99 11.12 0.47
N VAL A 28 -6.12 10.21 1.44
CA VAL A 28 -5.12 9.16 1.70
C VAL A 28 -5.71 7.78 1.44
N ILE A 29 -5.07 7.04 0.54
CA ILE A 29 -5.27 5.61 0.36
C ILE A 29 -4.26 4.89 1.26
N SER A 30 -4.70 4.06 2.18
CA SER A 30 -3.84 3.15 2.96
C SER A 30 -4.10 1.73 2.51
N LEU A 31 -3.07 1.03 2.03
CA LEU A 31 -3.17 -0.35 1.57
C LEU A 31 -2.40 -1.28 2.50
N ASP A 32 -3.02 -2.42 2.78
CA ASP A 32 -2.43 -3.51 3.55
C ASP A 32 -1.58 -4.36 2.60
N ILE A 33 -0.31 -4.00 2.50
CA ILE A 33 0.65 -4.62 1.58
C ILE A 33 1.73 -5.32 2.38
N TYR A 34 1.95 -6.60 2.07
CA TYR A 34 3.10 -7.36 2.53
C TYR A 34 4.08 -7.56 1.37
N SER A 35 5.38 -7.41 1.65
CA SER A 35 6.46 -7.68 0.69
C SER A 35 7.77 -7.98 1.42
N PRO A 36 8.42 -9.13 1.16
CA PRO A 36 9.58 -9.55 1.93
C PRO A 36 10.90 -8.82 1.60
N GLN A 37 10.90 -7.79 0.74
CA GLN A 37 12.12 -7.04 0.37
C GLN A 37 11.84 -5.59 -0.09
N TYR A 38 11.25 -4.74 0.75
CA TYR A 38 10.99 -3.32 0.43
C TYR A 38 10.90 -2.46 1.70
N PRO A 39 11.22 -1.14 1.68
CA PRO A 39 11.84 -0.34 0.63
C PRO A 39 13.36 -0.47 0.56
N ALA A 40 13.95 -0.44 -0.65
CA ALA A 40 15.40 -0.64 -0.87
C ALA A 40 16.27 0.49 -0.28
N SER A 41 15.73 1.71 -0.21
CA SER A 41 16.41 2.92 0.28
C SER A 41 15.40 3.84 0.97
N GLY A 42 15.88 4.67 1.90
CA GLY A 42 15.02 5.57 2.67
C GLY A 42 15.72 6.16 3.89
N GLU A 43 15.01 7.05 4.57
CA GLU A 43 15.40 7.54 5.89
C GLU A 43 15.22 6.44 6.92
N ARG A 44 16.20 6.28 7.82
CA ARG A 44 16.21 5.21 8.81
C ARG A 44 15.97 5.76 10.20
N ILE A 45 15.09 5.09 10.94
CA ILE A 45 14.84 5.34 12.35
C ILE A 45 15.23 4.08 13.11
N GLU A 46 16.28 4.17 13.92
CA GLU A 46 16.75 3.06 14.74
C GLU A 46 15.81 2.83 15.92
N LEU A 47 15.39 1.58 16.11
CA LEU A 47 14.53 1.13 17.22
C LEU A 47 15.31 0.35 18.30
N GLY A 48 16.64 0.36 18.22
CA GLY A 48 17.50 -0.42 19.12
C GLY A 48 17.43 -1.91 18.82
N TRP A 49 17.12 -2.72 19.84
CA TRP A 49 17.10 -4.19 19.71
C TRP A 49 16.02 -4.69 18.73
N ALA A 50 14.98 -3.88 18.48
CA ALA A 50 13.89 -4.22 17.57
C ALA A 50 14.23 -3.96 16.09
N GLY A 51 15.45 -3.55 15.76
CA GLY A 51 15.86 -3.24 14.38
C GLY A 51 15.62 -1.77 14.01
N SER A 52 15.16 -1.50 12.79
CA SER A 52 14.97 -0.14 12.27
C SER A 52 13.72 -0.02 11.41
N LEU A 53 13.13 1.17 11.39
CA LEU A 53 12.12 1.55 10.38
C LEU A 53 12.82 2.24 9.22
N VAL A 54 12.40 1.90 8.00
CA VAL A 54 12.87 2.53 6.77
C VAL A 54 11.69 3.26 6.14
N TYR A 55 11.74 4.59 6.16
CA TYR A 55 10.75 5.44 5.50
C TYR A 55 11.23 5.82 4.10
N SER A 56 10.39 5.60 3.10
CA SER A 56 10.69 5.93 1.71
C SER A 56 9.50 6.62 1.05
N ARG A 57 9.79 7.55 0.15
CA ARG A 57 8.80 8.33 -0.57
C ARG A 57 9.15 8.37 -2.05
N VAL A 58 8.17 8.06 -2.89
CA VAL A 58 8.30 8.15 -4.35
C VAL A 58 7.11 8.89 -4.97
N ASN A 59 7.32 9.48 -6.14
CA ASN A 59 6.23 10.08 -6.91
C ASN A 59 5.60 9.03 -7.82
N MET A 60 4.27 9.05 -7.92
CA MET A 60 3.49 8.23 -8.84
C MET A 60 2.52 9.16 -9.58
N GLY A 61 2.95 9.65 -10.74
CA GLY A 61 2.25 10.73 -11.43
C GLY A 61 2.26 12.02 -10.59
N ASN A 62 1.08 12.58 -10.34
CA ASN A 62 0.86 13.73 -9.47
C ASN A 62 0.65 13.35 -7.98
N HIS A 63 0.64 12.06 -7.66
CA HIS A 63 0.47 11.54 -6.31
C HIS A 63 1.81 11.17 -5.67
N VAL A 64 1.77 10.98 -4.35
CA VAL A 64 2.92 10.56 -3.56
C VAL A 64 2.64 9.19 -2.96
N VAL A 65 3.58 8.27 -3.09
CA VAL A 65 3.53 6.99 -2.39
C VAL A 65 4.54 7.03 -1.25
N GLU A 66 4.05 6.87 -0.04
CA GLU A 66 4.83 6.73 1.19
C GLU A 66 4.87 5.26 1.59
N MET A 67 6.04 4.80 1.98
CA MET A 67 6.31 3.41 2.31
C MET A 67 7.08 3.36 3.61
N ILE A 68 6.61 2.50 4.52
CA ILE A 68 7.32 2.19 5.75
C ILE A 68 7.65 0.71 5.70
N GLY A 69 8.94 0.40 5.76
CA GLY A 69 9.41 -0.95 6.01
C GLY A 69 10.00 -1.09 7.40
N HIS A 70 10.08 -2.32 7.87
CA HIS A 70 10.78 -2.72 9.07
C HIS A 70 11.94 -3.62 8.69
N GLU A 71 13.10 -3.40 9.30
CA GLU A 71 14.29 -4.22 9.09
C GLU A 71 14.81 -4.76 10.42
N HIS A 72 14.92 -6.08 10.54
CA HIS A 72 15.42 -6.78 11.72
C HIS A 72 16.21 -8.02 11.31
N ASP A 73 17.39 -8.22 11.90
CA ASP A 73 18.29 -9.35 11.63
C ASP A 73 18.59 -9.60 10.14
N GLY A 74 18.68 -8.51 9.35
CA GLY A 74 18.96 -8.56 7.91
C GLY A 74 17.75 -8.94 7.04
N LEU A 75 16.60 -9.19 7.65
CA LEU A 75 15.33 -9.31 6.95
C LEU A 75 14.64 -7.95 6.90
N ARG A 76 14.03 -7.62 5.75
CA ARG A 76 13.35 -6.35 5.55
C ARG A 76 11.96 -6.60 4.99
N GLU A 77 10.94 -6.13 5.67
CA GLU A 77 9.55 -6.26 5.23
C GLU A 77 8.89 -4.90 5.03
N LEU A 78 8.01 -4.80 4.05
CA LEU A 78 7.12 -3.67 3.88
C LEU A 78 5.94 -3.83 4.84
N ILE A 79 5.71 -2.84 5.70
CA ILE A 79 4.66 -2.90 6.72
C ILE A 79 3.51 -1.93 6.46
N SER A 80 3.72 -0.89 5.65
CA SER A 80 2.67 0.06 5.29
C SER A 80 2.96 0.76 3.97
N VAL A 81 1.93 0.89 3.14
CA VAL A 81 1.95 1.74 1.95
C VAL A 81 0.78 2.70 1.99
N ARG A 82 1.08 3.98 1.77
CA ARG A 82 0.08 5.04 1.65
C ARG A 82 0.25 5.76 0.34
N VAL A 83 -0.87 6.10 -0.30
CA VAL A 83 -0.90 7.02 -1.42
C VAL A 83 -1.57 8.30 -0.98
N ILE A 84 -0.84 9.41 -1.02
CA ILE A 84 -1.38 10.75 -0.81
C ILE A 84 -1.85 11.26 -2.18
N LEU A 85 -3.16 11.34 -2.33
CA LEU A 85 -3.83 11.86 -3.51
C LEU A 85 -3.67 13.37 -3.58
N ASN A 86 -3.57 13.86 -4.81
CA ASN A 86 -3.39 15.27 -5.11
C ASN A 86 -4.44 15.67 -6.14
N GLY A 87 -5.39 16.49 -5.70
CA GLY A 87 -6.60 16.82 -6.47
C GLY A 87 -7.71 15.79 -6.29
N GLU A 88 -8.84 16.08 -6.95
CA GLU A 88 -9.98 15.16 -7.02
C GLU A 88 -9.64 13.99 -7.95
N VAL A 89 -9.96 12.77 -7.51
CA VAL A 89 -9.71 11.52 -8.23
C VAL A 89 -11.00 10.73 -8.26
N ASN A 90 -11.44 10.31 -9.45
CA ASN A 90 -12.67 9.52 -9.60
C ASN A 90 -12.43 8.04 -9.30
N ASP A 91 -13.51 7.25 -9.17
CA ASP A 91 -13.42 5.83 -8.79
C ASP A 91 -12.65 4.95 -9.80
N ASP A 92 -12.70 5.28 -11.09
CA ASP A 92 -11.93 4.55 -12.11
C ASP A 92 -10.42 4.80 -11.94
N GLU A 93 -10.04 6.05 -11.71
CA GLU A 93 -8.65 6.45 -11.43
C GLU A 93 -8.17 5.87 -10.09
N LEU A 94 -9.00 5.91 -9.04
CA LEU A 94 -8.71 5.28 -7.75
C LEU A 94 -8.45 3.78 -7.92
N SER A 95 -9.26 3.10 -8.72
CA SER A 95 -9.08 1.68 -9.01
C SER A 95 -7.74 1.41 -9.67
N LEU A 96 -7.35 2.23 -10.65
CA LEU A 96 -6.05 2.11 -11.30
C LEU A 96 -4.89 2.35 -10.33
N ILE A 97 -5.00 3.35 -9.46
CA ILE A 97 -4.01 3.65 -8.42
C ILE A 97 -3.83 2.45 -7.48
N VAL A 98 -4.92 1.91 -6.95
CA VAL A 98 -4.90 0.75 -6.04
C VAL A 98 -4.21 -0.45 -6.72
N LEU A 99 -4.62 -0.78 -7.95
CA LEU A 99 -4.07 -1.92 -8.68
C LEU A 99 -2.59 -1.73 -9.02
N ASN A 100 -2.16 -0.50 -9.36
CA ASN A 100 -0.77 -0.22 -9.64
C ASN A 100 0.11 -0.40 -8.40
N VAL A 101 -0.33 0.12 -7.25
CA VAL A 101 0.41 -0.01 -5.99
C VAL A 101 0.47 -1.46 -5.54
N MET A 102 -0.64 -2.21 -5.61
CA MET A 102 -0.65 -3.64 -5.32
C MET A 102 0.33 -4.40 -6.22
N ARG A 103 0.26 -4.22 -7.56
CA ARG A 103 1.16 -4.92 -8.49
C ARG A 103 2.64 -4.58 -8.31
N GLN A 104 2.93 -3.36 -7.89
CA GLN A 104 4.29 -2.89 -7.73
C GLN A 104 4.92 -3.35 -6.41
N TYR A 105 4.15 -3.36 -5.32
CA TYR A 105 4.71 -3.52 -3.98
C TYR A 105 4.28 -4.81 -3.29
N MET A 106 3.13 -5.40 -3.63
CA MET A 106 2.68 -6.63 -2.99
C MET A 106 3.53 -7.83 -3.39
N ASP A 107 3.76 -8.73 -2.44
CA ASP A 107 4.34 -10.02 -2.73
C ASP A 107 3.56 -10.74 -3.84
N LYS A 108 4.29 -11.40 -4.73
CA LYS A 108 3.75 -12.01 -5.94
C LYS A 108 2.74 -13.11 -5.61
N GLU A 109 3.03 -13.96 -4.63
CA GLU A 109 2.15 -15.09 -4.28
C GLU A 109 0.84 -14.56 -3.68
N LEU A 110 0.93 -13.54 -2.81
CA LEU A 110 -0.25 -12.88 -2.25
C LEU A 110 -1.11 -12.21 -3.33
N LEU A 111 -0.48 -11.52 -4.27
CA LEU A 111 -1.17 -10.90 -5.40
C LEU A 111 -1.89 -11.96 -6.26
N GLU A 112 -1.22 -13.06 -6.60
CA GLU A 112 -1.80 -14.16 -7.37
C GLU A 112 -2.99 -14.79 -6.64
N MET A 113 -2.92 -14.94 -5.31
CA MET A 113 -4.06 -15.42 -4.51
C MET A 113 -5.26 -14.49 -4.59
N ILE A 114 -5.06 -13.17 -4.51
CA ILE A 114 -6.14 -12.19 -4.65
C ILE A 114 -6.71 -12.19 -6.07
N GLU A 115 -5.86 -12.31 -7.09
CA GLU A 115 -6.27 -12.36 -8.50
C GLU A 115 -7.17 -13.57 -8.80
N GLN A 116 -6.91 -14.70 -8.15
CA GLN A 116 -7.65 -15.96 -8.32
C GLN A 116 -8.93 -16.04 -7.46
N HIS A 117 -9.11 -15.14 -6.50
CA HIS A 117 -10.36 -15.03 -5.76
C HIS A 117 -11.41 -14.37 -6.67
N SER A 118 -12.50 -15.07 -7.01
CA SER A 118 -13.57 -14.56 -7.90
C SER A 118 -14.90 -15.21 -7.56
#